data_AF-T0YXN5-F1
#
_entry.id   AF-T0YXN5-F1
#
_cell.length_a   1.000
_cell.length_b   1.000
_cell.length_c   1.000
_cell.angle_alpha   90.00
_cell.angle_beta   90.00
_cell.angle_gamma   90.00
#
_symmetry.space_group_name_H-M   'P 1'
#
loop_
_entity.id
_entity.type
_entity.pdbx_description
1 polymer ?
#
loop_
_entity_poly.entity_id
_entity_poly.type
_entity_poly.pdbx_seq_one_letter_code
_entity_poly.pdbx_strand_id
1 'polypeptide(L)'
;MPAMPDDPAERERIRDGVLRGCYRYLASPDEELKPAAIMFSGTLWQAAVEAREMLAADWGVGAQCWSVTSYKALRDDALEVERWNRLHPGSAQRDSYLARTLRDLQGPVVAVSDYLKAVPDQIARFVPGSFVPLGTDGFGRSDSRAAL
;
A
#
# COMPACT_ATOMS: atom_id res chain seq x y z
N MET A 1 10.93 1.43 -12.81
CA MET A 1 10.22 2.50 -12.07
C MET A 1 9.66 3.48 -13.08
N PRO A 2 8.46 4.05 -12.87
CA PRO A 2 7.86 5.02 -13.76
C PRO A 2 8.72 6.29 -13.69
N ALA A 3 8.72 7.07 -14.76
CA ALA A 3 9.34 8.38 -14.73
C ALA A 3 8.64 9.24 -13.66
N MET A 4 9.42 10.06 -12.95
CA MET A 4 8.84 11.02 -12.02
C MET A 4 8.00 12.04 -12.81
N PRO A 5 6.78 12.38 -12.39
CA PRO A 5 5.92 13.31 -13.12
C PRO A 5 6.55 14.70 -13.31
N ASP A 6 6.21 15.37 -14.40
CA ASP A 6 6.66 16.74 -14.69
C ASP A 6 5.92 17.80 -13.87
N ASP A 7 4.74 17.47 -13.34
CA ASP A 7 3.98 18.36 -12.45
C ASP A 7 4.68 18.53 -11.08
N PRO A 8 5.06 19.76 -10.68
CA PRO A 8 5.74 19.99 -9.41
C PRO A 8 4.94 19.57 -8.18
N ALA A 9 3.62 19.77 -8.18
CA ALA A 9 2.78 19.45 -7.03
C ALA A 9 2.63 17.93 -6.84
N GLU A 10 2.49 17.19 -7.94
CA GLU A 10 2.52 15.72 -7.93
C GLU A 10 3.87 15.18 -7.48
N ARG A 11 4.99 15.74 -7.94
CA ARG A 11 6.32 15.35 -7.45
C ARG A 11 6.45 15.52 -5.94
N GLU A 12 5.98 16.65 -5.40
CA GLU A 12 6.08 16.91 -3.97
C GLU A 12 5.20 15.95 -3.16
N ARG A 13 3.98 15.65 -3.65
CA ARG A 13 3.13 14.62 -3.03
C ARG A 13 3.79 13.24 -3.03
N ILE A 14 4.44 12.85 -4.12
CA ILE A 14 5.20 11.58 -4.18
C ILE A 14 6.37 11.61 -3.20
N ARG A 15 7.13 12.72 -3.13
CA ARG A 15 8.24 12.88 -2.19
C ARG A 15 7.80 12.77 -0.73
N ASP A 16 6.76 13.50 -0.33
CA ASP A 16 6.19 13.39 1.01
C ASP A 16 5.73 11.94 1.28
N GLY A 17 5.03 11.30 0.34
CA GLY A 17 4.59 9.92 0.51
C GLY A 17 5.73 8.90 0.63
N VAL A 18 6.80 9.06 -0.15
CA VAL A 18 8.03 8.25 -0.02
C VAL A 18 8.60 8.35 1.40
N LEU A 19 8.62 9.56 1.98
CA LEU A 19 9.13 9.80 3.33
C LEU A 19 8.17 9.31 4.42
N ARG A 20 6.87 9.47 4.21
CA ARG A 20 5.80 9.09 5.15
C ARG A 20 5.53 7.59 5.18
N GLY A 21 5.89 6.87 4.12
CA GLY A 21 5.90 5.41 4.09
C GLY A 21 5.07 4.77 2.98
N CYS A 22 4.25 5.52 2.23
CA CYS A 22 3.63 5.03 1.00
C CYS A 22 3.15 6.14 0.07
N TYR A 23 2.98 5.81 -1.22
CA TYR A 23 2.34 6.67 -2.22
C TYR A 23 1.68 5.83 -3.31
N ARG A 24 0.71 6.42 -4.03
CA ARG A 24 0.08 5.75 -5.17
C ARG A 24 1.08 5.70 -6.33
N TYR A 25 1.40 4.49 -6.74
CA TYR A 25 2.38 4.22 -7.79
C TYR A 25 1.73 4.19 -9.18
N LEU A 26 0.57 3.52 -9.30
CA LEU A 26 -0.25 3.52 -10.51
C LEU A 26 -1.74 3.60 -10.12
N ALA A 27 -2.51 4.37 -10.88
CA ALA A 27 -3.96 4.38 -10.80
C ALA A 27 -4.55 3.08 -11.39
N SER A 28 -5.87 2.90 -11.26
CA SER A 28 -6.57 1.80 -11.93
C SER A 28 -6.33 1.91 -13.44
N PRO A 29 -6.19 0.80 -14.19
CA PRO A 29 -6.21 0.84 -15.66
C PRO A 29 -7.48 1.47 -16.21
N ASP A 30 -8.60 1.25 -15.50
CA ASP A 30 -9.94 1.73 -15.84
C ASP A 30 -10.76 1.90 -14.55
N GLU A 31 -11.37 3.07 -14.37
CA GLU A 31 -12.16 3.41 -13.18
C GLU A 31 -13.57 2.79 -13.18
N GLU A 32 -14.04 2.26 -14.32
CA GLU A 32 -15.33 1.57 -14.43
C GLU A 32 -15.26 0.10 -13.96
N LEU A 33 -14.05 -0.45 -13.83
CA LEU A 33 -13.82 -1.82 -13.37
C LEU A 33 -14.02 -1.95 -11.85
N LYS A 34 -14.20 -3.20 -11.38
CA LYS A 34 -14.37 -3.48 -9.94
C LYS A 34 -13.12 -3.03 -9.19
N PRO A 35 -13.22 -2.14 -8.18
CA PRO A 35 -12.04 -1.56 -7.56
C PRO A 35 -11.30 -2.57 -6.68
N ALA A 36 -9.98 -2.51 -6.70
CA ALA A 36 -9.10 -3.20 -5.77
C ALA A 36 -7.79 -2.40 -5.59
N ALA A 37 -6.95 -2.82 -4.65
CA ALA A 37 -5.62 -2.25 -4.47
C ALA A 37 -4.56 -3.33 -4.23
N ILE A 38 -3.37 -3.09 -4.79
CA ILE A 38 -2.17 -3.88 -4.54
C ILE A 38 -1.15 -2.97 -3.87
N MET A 39 -0.82 -3.23 -2.62
CA MET A 39 0.28 -2.58 -1.91
C MET A 39 1.53 -3.45 -2.04
N PHE A 40 2.61 -2.92 -2.58
CA PHE A 40 3.86 -3.67 -2.74
C PHE A 40 5.02 -2.95 -2.05
N SER A 41 6.05 -3.71 -1.66
CA SER A 41 7.32 -3.13 -1.21
C SER A 41 8.52 -3.80 -1.89
N GLY A 42 9.62 -3.04 -1.99
CA GLY A 42 10.90 -3.55 -2.50
C GLY A 42 10.82 -4.07 -3.94
N THR A 43 11.32 -5.29 -4.13
CA THR A 43 11.49 -5.95 -5.43
C THR A 43 10.18 -6.39 -6.09
N LEU A 44 9.09 -6.48 -5.33
CA LEU A 44 7.80 -7.03 -5.81
C LEU A 44 6.96 -6.05 -6.65
N TRP A 45 7.51 -4.86 -6.97
CA TRP A 45 6.82 -3.88 -7.80
C TRP A 45 6.46 -4.41 -9.19
N GLN A 46 7.31 -5.26 -9.79
CA GLN A 46 7.05 -5.82 -11.13
C GLN A 46 5.85 -6.77 -11.09
N ALA A 47 5.83 -7.69 -10.12
CA ALA A 47 4.73 -8.62 -9.92
C ALA A 47 3.41 -7.89 -9.60
N ALA A 48 3.47 -6.79 -8.85
CA ALA A 48 2.28 -5.98 -8.56
C ALA A 48 1.71 -5.31 -9.82
N VAL A 49 2.56 -4.78 -10.70
CA VAL A 49 2.14 -4.19 -11.98
C VAL A 49 1.56 -5.27 -12.90
N GLU A 50 2.23 -6.40 -13.02
CA GLU A 50 1.76 -7.53 -13.83
C GLU A 50 0.39 -8.04 -13.34
N ALA A 51 0.24 -8.23 -12.03
CA ALA A 51 -1.03 -8.63 -11.43
C ALA A 51 -2.14 -7.60 -11.68
N ARG A 52 -1.84 -6.29 -11.61
CA ARG A 52 -2.80 -5.23 -11.95
C ARG A 52 -3.31 -5.33 -13.38
N GLU A 53 -2.41 -5.54 -14.35
CA GLU A 53 -2.81 -5.69 -15.77
C GLU A 53 -3.62 -6.96 -15.99
N MET A 54 -3.17 -8.08 -15.42
CA MET A 54 -3.87 -9.37 -15.52
C MET A 54 -5.28 -9.30 -14.92
N LEU A 55 -5.42 -8.68 -13.74
CA LEU A 55 -6.70 -8.46 -13.06
C LEU A 55 -7.71 -7.69 -13.90
N ALA A 56 -7.25 -6.66 -14.61
CA ALA A 56 -8.10 -5.88 -15.48
C ALA A 56 -8.50 -6.68 -16.74
N ALA A 57 -7.52 -7.30 -17.41
CA ALA A 57 -7.74 -8.00 -18.67
C ALA A 57 -8.64 -9.24 -18.53
N ASP A 58 -8.42 -10.05 -17.49
CA ASP A 58 -9.02 -11.39 -17.41
C ASP A 58 -10.20 -11.46 -16.43
N TRP A 59 -10.31 -10.51 -15.48
CA TRP A 59 -11.34 -10.55 -14.42
C TRP A 59 -12.15 -9.26 -14.25
N GLY A 60 -11.87 -8.21 -15.02
CA GLY A 60 -12.58 -6.93 -14.92
C GLY A 60 -12.40 -6.25 -13.56
N VAL A 61 -11.19 -6.35 -13.00
CA VAL A 61 -10.81 -5.74 -11.72
C VAL A 61 -9.81 -4.61 -11.95
N GLY A 62 -10.21 -3.39 -11.58
CA GLY A 62 -9.43 -2.16 -11.70
C GLY A 62 -8.54 -1.94 -10.48
N ALA A 63 -7.40 -2.61 -10.43
CA ALA A 63 -6.48 -2.52 -9.30
C ALA A 63 -5.62 -1.24 -9.36
N GLN A 64 -5.56 -0.48 -8.27
CA GLN A 64 -4.53 0.56 -8.07
C GLN A 64 -3.28 -0.07 -7.45
N CYS A 65 -2.09 0.37 -7.84
CA CYS A 65 -0.83 -0.06 -7.20
C CYS A 65 -0.30 1.03 -6.27
N TRP A 66 0.11 0.63 -5.07
CA TRP A 66 0.67 1.51 -4.04
C TRP A 66 2.06 1.02 -3.65
N SER A 67 3.05 1.93 -3.72
CA SER A 67 4.39 1.65 -3.24
C SER A 67 4.45 1.93 -1.75
N VAL A 68 4.76 0.91 -0.95
CA VAL A 68 4.98 1.03 0.49
C VAL A 68 6.47 1.03 0.77
N THR A 69 7.01 2.20 1.08
CA THR A 69 8.44 2.42 1.36
C THR A 69 8.79 2.08 2.81
N SER A 70 7.84 2.17 3.75
CA SER A 70 8.06 1.81 5.15
C SER A 70 6.76 1.46 5.89
N TYR A 71 6.50 0.17 6.09
CA TYR A 71 5.41 -0.30 6.95
C TYR A 71 5.57 0.18 8.40
N LYS A 72 6.83 0.26 8.89
CA LYS A 72 7.12 0.75 10.23
C LYS A 72 6.71 2.21 10.41
N ALA A 73 7.08 3.09 9.47
CA ALA A 73 6.75 4.51 9.59
C ALA A 73 5.23 4.74 9.60
N LEU A 74 4.49 4.04 8.71
CA LEU A 74 3.03 4.08 8.67
C LEU A 74 2.41 3.60 9.99
N ARG A 75 2.95 2.50 10.54
CA ARG A 75 2.50 1.94 11.81
C ARG A 75 2.73 2.89 12.97
N ASP A 76 3.93 3.48 13.05
CA ASP A 76 4.32 4.38 14.14
C ASP A 76 3.46 5.65 14.13
N ASP A 77 3.24 6.26 12.96
CA ASP A 77 2.34 7.42 12.79
C ASP A 77 0.90 7.09 13.22
N ALA A 78 0.37 5.94 12.78
CA ALA A 78 -0.98 5.53 13.16
C ALA A 78 -1.14 5.29 14.66
N LEU A 79 -0.14 4.69 15.32
CA LEU A 79 -0.15 4.54 16.78
C LEU A 79 -0.03 5.85 17.52
N GLU A 80 0.80 6.77 17.04
CA GLU A 80 0.97 8.09 17.65
C GLU A 80 -0.34 8.87 17.61
N VAL A 81 -1.03 8.84 16.47
CA VAL A 81 -2.34 9.46 16.29
C VAL A 81 -3.39 8.82 17.20
N GLU A 82 -3.49 7.50 17.26
CA GLU A 82 -4.42 6.82 18.18
C GLU A 82 -4.15 7.17 19.64
N ARG A 83 -2.87 7.20 20.04
CA ARG A 83 -2.47 7.58 21.40
C ARG A 83 -2.88 9.02 21.68
N TRP A 84 -2.63 9.94 20.76
CA TRP A 84 -3.00 11.34 20.92
C TRP A 84 -4.52 11.46 21.05
N ASN A 85 -5.28 10.85 20.15
CA ASN A 85 -6.76 10.86 20.14
C ASN A 85 -7.34 10.33 21.46
N ARG A 86 -6.79 9.23 21.99
CA ARG A 86 -7.18 8.65 23.29
C ARG A 86 -6.91 9.58 24.47
N LEU A 87 -5.82 10.35 24.43
CA LEU A 87 -5.42 11.27 25.49
C LEU A 87 -6.07 12.66 25.38
N HIS A 88 -6.74 12.97 24.27
CA HIS A 88 -7.36 14.29 24.01
C HIS A 88 -8.82 14.15 23.55
N PRO A 89 -9.72 13.56 24.36
CA PRO A 89 -11.10 13.30 23.94
C PRO A 89 -11.92 14.58 23.67
N GLY A 90 -11.56 15.71 24.27
CA GLY A 90 -12.21 17.00 24.05
C GLY A 90 -11.69 17.80 22.85
N SER A 91 -10.69 17.28 22.12
CA SER A 91 -10.12 17.93 20.94
C SER A 91 -10.57 17.24 19.65
N ALA A 92 -10.47 17.96 18.53
CA ALA A 92 -10.71 17.37 17.22
C ALA A 92 -9.78 16.19 16.99
N GLN A 93 -10.36 15.05 16.58
CA GLN A 93 -9.60 13.83 16.30
C GLN A 93 -8.64 14.07 15.13
N ARG A 94 -7.44 13.52 15.24
CA ARG A 94 -6.44 13.51 14.17
C ARG A 94 -6.59 12.25 13.33
N ASP A 95 -6.34 12.38 12.04
CA ASP A 95 -6.17 11.24 11.15
C ASP A 95 -4.68 10.90 11.03
N SER A 96 -4.34 9.62 10.88
CA SER A 96 -3.00 9.18 10.49
C SER A 96 -2.75 9.50 9.02
N TYR A 97 -1.48 9.51 8.60
CA TYR A 97 -1.10 9.61 7.19
C TYR A 97 -1.84 8.54 6.37
N LEU A 98 -1.80 7.28 6.82
CA LEU A 98 -2.44 6.17 6.14
C LEU A 98 -3.97 6.37 6.03
N ALA A 99 -4.63 6.79 7.11
CA ALA A 99 -6.08 7.03 7.13
C ALA A 99 -6.49 8.16 6.16
N ARG A 100 -5.70 9.24 6.06
CA ARG A 100 -5.97 10.31 5.09
C ARG A 100 -5.72 9.84 3.66
N THR A 101 -4.60 9.18 3.42
CA THR A 101 -4.14 8.76 2.09
C THR A 101 -5.05 7.71 1.46
N LEU A 102 -5.64 6.83 2.27
CA LEU A 102 -6.49 5.73 1.81
C LEU A 102 -7.98 5.97 2.03
N ARG A 103 -8.38 7.18 2.46
CA ARG A 103 -9.78 7.51 2.80
C ARG A 103 -10.78 7.11 1.71
N ASP A 104 -10.42 7.35 0.45
CA ASP A 104 -11.27 7.09 -0.71
C ASP A 104 -10.92 5.76 -1.40
N LEU A 105 -10.09 4.93 -0.78
CA LEU A 105 -9.73 3.63 -1.32
C LEU A 105 -10.94 2.68 -1.22
N GLN A 106 -11.29 2.07 -2.35
CA GLN A 106 -12.39 1.12 -2.45
C GLN A 106 -11.89 -0.29 -2.78
N GLY A 107 -12.69 -1.28 -2.37
CA GLY A 107 -12.43 -2.68 -2.66
C GLY A 107 -11.38 -3.34 -1.76
N PRO A 108 -11.03 -4.60 -2.05
CA PRO A 108 -10.06 -5.35 -1.26
C PRO A 108 -8.64 -4.86 -1.53
N VAL A 109 -7.79 -4.97 -0.49
CA VAL A 109 -6.36 -4.65 -0.55
C VAL A 109 -5.56 -5.95 -0.41
N VAL A 110 -4.68 -6.21 -1.36
CA VAL A 110 -3.65 -7.26 -1.26
C VAL A 110 -2.31 -6.59 -1.03
N ALA A 111 -1.63 -6.92 0.05
CA ALA A 111 -0.30 -6.42 0.35
C ALA A 111 0.75 -7.50 0.07
N VAL A 112 1.78 -7.21 -0.71
CA VAL A 112 2.81 -8.17 -1.12
C VAL A 112 4.19 -7.66 -0.73
N SER A 113 4.94 -8.47 0.01
CA SER A 113 6.29 -8.13 0.47
C SER A 113 7.23 -9.33 0.40
N ASP A 114 8.52 -9.07 0.18
CA ASP A 114 9.59 -10.08 0.22
C ASP A 114 10.01 -10.42 1.66
N TYR A 115 9.19 -10.01 2.63
CA TYR A 115 9.32 -10.30 4.06
C TYR A 115 8.13 -11.14 4.52
N LEU A 116 8.21 -11.66 5.75
CA LEU A 116 7.10 -12.32 6.44
C LEU A 116 5.82 -11.46 6.38
N LYS A 117 4.64 -12.11 6.34
CA LYS A 117 3.33 -11.44 6.42
C LYS A 117 3.19 -10.52 7.62
N ALA A 118 3.91 -10.82 8.70
CA ALA A 118 4.01 -9.97 9.89
C ALA A 118 4.48 -8.53 9.59
N VAL A 119 5.17 -8.28 8.47
CA VAL A 119 5.57 -6.93 8.05
C VAL A 119 4.39 -6.12 7.50
N PRO A 120 3.68 -6.53 6.43
CA PRO A 120 2.47 -5.83 6.00
C PRO A 120 1.34 -5.85 7.05
N ASP A 121 1.25 -6.87 7.90
CA ASP A 121 0.25 -6.96 8.97
C ASP A 121 0.34 -5.81 9.98
N GLN A 122 1.49 -5.15 10.09
CA GLN A 122 1.70 -3.97 10.93
C GLN A 122 0.67 -2.86 10.70
N ILE A 123 0.15 -2.75 9.47
CA ILE A 123 -0.79 -1.69 9.10
C ILE A 123 -2.21 -2.19 8.84
N ALA A 124 -2.46 -3.51 8.83
CA ALA A 124 -3.70 -4.11 8.36
C ALA A 124 -4.95 -3.49 9.00
N ARG A 125 -4.95 -3.28 10.32
CA ARG A 125 -6.09 -2.71 11.06
C ARG A 125 -6.38 -1.23 10.76
N PHE A 126 -5.47 -0.54 10.10
CA PHE A 126 -5.59 0.88 9.75
C PHE A 126 -5.96 1.09 8.28
N VAL A 127 -5.98 0.02 7.47
CA VAL A 127 -6.37 0.06 6.06
C VAL A 127 -7.88 -0.19 5.97
N PRO A 128 -8.63 0.60 5.18
CA PRO A 128 -10.06 0.36 5.01
C PRO A 128 -10.33 -0.93 4.22
N GLY A 129 -11.46 -1.58 4.53
CA GLY A 129 -11.90 -2.79 3.83
C GLY A 129 -11.13 -4.05 4.24
N SER A 130 -11.14 -5.05 3.36
CA SER A 130 -10.42 -6.31 3.59
C SER A 130 -8.96 -6.16 3.20
N PHE A 131 -8.04 -6.62 4.07
CA PHE A 131 -6.61 -6.57 3.86
C PHE A 131 -6.02 -7.99 3.88
N VAL A 132 -5.34 -8.39 2.81
CA VAL A 132 -4.76 -9.73 2.64
C VAL A 132 -3.24 -9.62 2.45
N PRO A 133 -2.42 -10.05 3.42
CA PRO A 133 -0.97 -10.05 3.30
C PRO A 133 -0.45 -11.31 2.57
N LEU A 134 0.46 -11.10 1.64
CA LEU A 134 1.32 -12.09 1.01
C LEU A 134 2.75 -11.79 1.43
N GLY A 135 3.44 -12.81 1.93
CA GLY A 135 4.78 -12.70 2.48
C GLY A 135 5.52 -14.02 2.39
N THR A 136 6.82 -13.97 2.67
CA THR A 136 7.78 -15.06 2.49
C THR A 136 7.98 -15.85 3.77
N ASP A 137 6.88 -16.21 4.44
CA ASP A 137 6.90 -17.00 5.67
C ASP A 137 7.51 -18.39 5.48
N GLY A 138 8.47 -18.73 6.34
CA GLY A 138 9.19 -20.00 6.30
C GLY A 138 10.70 -19.82 6.22
N PHE A 139 11.43 -20.93 6.11
CA PHE A 139 12.86 -20.90 5.88
C PHE A 139 13.17 -20.74 4.39
N GLY A 140 14.17 -19.90 4.08
CA GLY A 140 14.66 -19.75 2.72
C GLY A 140 15.23 -21.03 2.16
N ARG A 141 15.17 -21.16 0.83
CA ARG A 141 15.76 -22.27 0.07
C ARG A 141 16.53 -21.73 -1.14
N SER A 142 17.48 -22.50 -1.64
CA SER A 142 18.24 -22.15 -2.83
C SER A 142 17.45 -22.48 -4.09
N ASP A 143 17.07 -21.45 -4.85
CA ASP A 143 16.45 -21.59 -6.17
C ASP A 143 16.57 -20.26 -6.94
N SER A 144 16.06 -20.23 -8.18
CA SER A 144 15.85 -19.01 -8.96
C SER A 144 14.71 -18.18 -8.40
N ARG A 145 14.72 -16.85 -8.63
CA ARG A 145 13.66 -15.94 -8.14
C ARG A 145 12.25 -16.30 -8.63
N ALA A 146 12.12 -16.89 -9.81
CA ALA A 146 10.80 -17.28 -10.35
C ALA A 146 10.23 -18.55 -9.68
N ALA A 147 11.09 -19.37 -9.08
CA ALA A 147 10.71 -20.61 -8.41
C ALA A 147 10.57 -20.48 -6.88
N LEU A 148 10.97 -19.33 -6.32
CA LEU A 148 10.77 -18.93 -4.93
C LEU A 148 9.49 -18.11 -4.79
#